data_AF-A0A940NUH4-F1
#
_entry.id   AF-A0A940NUH4-F1
#
_cell.length_a   1.000
_cell.length_b   1.000
_cell.length_c   1.000
_cell.angle_alpha   90.00
_cell.angle_beta   90.00
_cell.angle_gamma   90.00
#
_symmetry.space_group_name_H-M   'P 1'
#
loop_
_entity.id
_entity.type
_entity.pdbx_description
1 polymer ?
#
loop_
_entity_poly.entity_id
_entity_poly.type
_entity_poly.pdbx_seq_one_letter_code
_entity_poly.pdbx_strand_id
1 'polypeptide(L)'
;MDTQNPMLFESKLDETALLAMIGEASPEAEQQDDWLLWKQHTLRLKVAFGEVRRIDSVFRVQLLFIARHPWFDEDLVISHPCFAPDPEQAIRSGVRDFIGATLPSLLGAFDGDTARELTADVAGHQHIFQVPKLRKTIHKGAAEPFDLFAAVEDMLPQYLGTKHCYWIELSYAVFGDKPDCDVRINGTAYPGISAALLKKALERKTEGYVSDREFILLIQKPETIRQCPFTKQQVGELTAYTIRMLLPIKDKASFDRQTAAVREAAPTHSLGIEALAFIPEIIAHQVIRYMDSDVLIPAINKREQPELRKSQVRSYGYMEDAVFQFLAKARPEQSALQQLLSYSGKFRMLNDDIQSGTPITNLRIPALVYDVDEDYEIW
;
A
#
# COMPACT_ATOMS: atom_id res chain seq x y z
N MET A 1 -16.89 -2.53 22.77
CA MET A 1 -15.41 -2.55 22.68
C MET A 1 -14.95 -1.16 23.05
N ASP A 2 -14.32 -1.03 24.22
CA ASP A 2 -13.88 0.25 24.79
C ASP A 2 -12.97 1.02 23.83
N THR A 3 -13.45 2.16 23.36
CA THR A 3 -12.60 3.21 22.80
C THR A 3 -11.86 3.88 23.94
N GLN A 4 -10.75 3.28 24.38
CA GLN A 4 -9.84 3.96 25.29
C GLN A 4 -9.27 5.20 24.58
N ASN A 5 -9.46 6.33 25.24
CA ASN A 5 -8.90 7.64 24.92
C ASN A 5 -7.39 7.48 24.60
N PRO A 6 -6.86 8.03 23.49
CA PRO A 6 -5.42 8.03 23.28
C PRO A 6 -4.77 8.73 24.47
N MET A 7 -3.97 8.00 25.26
CA MET A 7 -3.18 8.64 26.30
C MET A 7 -2.31 9.69 25.62
N LEU A 8 -2.41 10.94 26.06
CA LEU A 8 -1.44 11.97 25.75
C LEU A 8 -0.11 11.53 26.37
N PHE A 9 0.72 10.90 25.54
CA PHE A 9 2.06 10.49 25.91
C PHE A 9 3.02 11.66 25.65
N GLU A 10 3.63 12.19 26.70
CA GLU A 10 4.75 13.15 26.58
C GLU A 10 6.06 12.35 26.56
N SER A 11 6.47 11.94 25.36
CA SER A 11 7.84 11.50 25.10
C SER A 11 8.82 12.62 25.40
N LYS A 12 9.97 12.31 25.99
CA LYS A 12 11.11 13.24 26.00
C LYS A 12 11.81 13.33 24.63
N LEU A 13 11.56 12.35 23.76
CA LEU A 13 12.04 12.35 22.37
C LEU A 13 10.92 12.85 21.47
N ASP A 14 11.13 14.01 20.85
CA ASP A 14 10.30 14.54 19.78
C ASP A 14 10.87 14.16 18.40
N GLU A 15 10.15 14.52 17.33
CA GLU A 15 10.54 14.20 15.95
C GLU A 15 11.91 14.83 15.60
N THR A 16 12.21 16.01 16.14
CA THR A 16 13.50 16.69 15.99
C THR A 16 14.65 15.86 16.55
N ALA A 17 14.49 15.32 17.77
CA ALA A 17 15.49 14.47 18.41
C ALA A 17 15.71 13.17 17.62
N LEU A 18 14.64 12.60 17.05
CA LEU A 18 14.77 11.39 16.21
C LEU A 18 15.50 11.68 14.90
N LEU A 19 15.24 12.83 14.25
CA LEU A 19 16.01 13.25 13.07
C LEU A 19 17.48 13.47 13.40
N ALA A 20 17.78 14.10 14.52
CA ALA A 20 19.17 14.28 14.97
C ALA A 20 19.88 12.92 15.13
N MET A 21 19.23 11.93 15.74
CA MET A 21 19.78 10.57 15.87
C MET A 21 20.08 9.91 14.51
N ILE A 22 19.22 10.13 13.50
CA ILE A 22 19.44 9.59 12.14
C ILE A 22 20.57 10.34 11.43
N GLY A 23 20.61 11.68 11.55
CA GLY A 23 21.66 12.51 10.98
C GLY A 23 23.04 12.22 11.57
N GLU A 24 23.14 11.98 12.88
CA GLU A 24 24.39 11.55 13.53
C GLU A 24 24.94 10.23 12.98
N ALA A 25 24.05 9.31 12.60
CA ALA A 25 24.42 8.02 12.02
C ALA A 25 24.69 8.07 10.50
N SER A 26 24.40 9.20 9.85
CA SER A 26 24.54 9.41 8.41
C SER A 26 25.13 10.80 8.15
N PRO A 27 26.46 10.96 8.34
CA PRO A 27 27.13 12.26 8.30
C PRO A 27 27.01 13.03 6.97
N GLU A 28 26.67 12.33 5.89
CA GLU A 28 26.37 12.87 4.58
C GLU A 28 24.99 13.55 4.46
N ALA A 29 24.11 13.34 5.45
CA ALA A 29 22.79 13.94 5.50
C ALA A 29 22.85 15.35 6.12
N GLU A 30 22.23 16.33 5.45
CA GLU A 30 22.08 17.68 5.98
C GLU A 30 20.68 17.87 6.56
N GLN A 31 20.58 18.37 7.79
CA GLN A 31 19.29 18.76 8.35
C GLN A 31 18.83 20.11 7.77
N GLN A 32 17.61 20.13 7.24
CA GLN A 32 16.91 21.31 6.72
C GLN A 32 15.47 21.30 7.24
N ASP A 33 15.16 22.20 8.18
CA ASP A 33 13.88 22.26 8.87
C ASP A 33 13.50 20.91 9.52
N ASP A 34 12.34 20.36 9.17
CA ASP A 34 11.82 19.05 9.60
C ASP A 34 12.31 17.88 8.74
N TRP A 35 13.35 18.06 7.93
CA TRP A 35 13.88 17.05 7.01
C TRP A 35 15.38 16.81 7.16
N LEU A 36 15.80 15.58 6.88
CA LEU A 36 17.16 15.24 6.48
C LEU A 36 17.23 15.16 4.96
N LEU A 37 18.30 15.69 4.38
CA LEU A 37 18.55 15.70 2.94
C LEU A 37 19.87 15.00 2.61
N TRP A 38 19.79 13.94 1.81
CA TRP A 38 20.93 13.34 1.11
C TRP A 38 21.03 13.97 -0.27
N LYS A 39 21.87 15.00 -0.42
CA LYS A 39 22.01 15.74 -1.70
C LYS A 39 22.42 14.85 -2.86
N GLN A 40 23.33 13.90 -2.61
CA GLN A 40 23.80 12.96 -3.63
C GLN A 40 22.66 12.13 -4.24
N HIS A 41 21.67 11.76 -3.42
CA HIS A 41 20.52 10.97 -3.83
C HIS A 41 19.26 11.78 -4.07
N THR A 42 19.30 13.12 -3.91
CA THR A 42 18.11 13.99 -3.92
C THR A 42 16.97 13.49 -3.01
N LEU A 43 17.33 12.77 -1.94
CA LEU A 43 16.39 12.11 -1.05
C LEU A 43 16.16 12.97 0.18
N ARG A 44 14.89 13.23 0.50
CA ARG A 44 14.50 13.88 1.76
C ARG A 44 13.81 12.87 2.65
N LEU A 45 14.14 12.85 3.93
CA LEU A 45 13.49 12.02 4.95
C LEU A 45 12.98 12.88 6.08
N LYS A 46 11.79 12.59 6.57
CA LYS A 46 11.34 13.03 7.88
C LYS A 46 10.80 11.87 8.69
N VAL A 47 10.63 12.09 9.98
CA VAL A 47 10.06 11.11 10.92
C VAL A 47 8.83 11.72 11.58
N ALA A 48 7.81 10.90 11.77
CA ALA A 48 6.61 11.27 12.50
C ALA A 48 6.19 10.17 13.48
N PHE A 49 5.51 10.56 14.55
CA PHE A 49 4.84 9.60 15.42
C PHE A 49 3.50 9.18 14.83
N GLY A 50 3.29 7.87 14.73
CA GLY A 50 1.98 7.29 14.51
C GLY A 50 1.29 7.03 15.83
N GLU A 51 0.67 5.86 15.92
CA GLU A 51 -0.02 5.44 17.14
C GLU A 51 0.93 5.03 18.28
N VAL A 52 0.66 5.54 19.48
CA VAL A 52 1.26 5.08 20.74
C VAL A 52 0.18 4.43 21.59
N ARG A 53 0.36 3.15 21.93
CA ARG A 53 -0.56 2.40 22.79
C ARG A 53 0.20 1.56 23.78
N ARG A 54 -0.36 1.39 24.98
CA ARG A 54 0.07 0.36 25.92
C ARG A 54 -0.76 -0.91 25.70
N ILE A 55 -0.09 -2.04 25.54
CA ILE A 55 -0.70 -3.36 25.40
C ILE A 55 -0.07 -4.22 26.51
N ASP A 56 -0.87 -4.59 27.50
CA ASP A 56 -0.40 -5.28 28.71
C ASP A 56 0.77 -4.52 29.41
N SER A 57 1.93 -5.16 29.49
CA SER A 57 3.16 -4.64 30.10
C SER A 57 4.12 -3.97 29.11
N VAL A 58 3.76 -3.89 27.82
CA VAL A 58 4.60 -3.30 26.77
C VAL A 58 3.94 -2.10 26.11
N PHE A 59 4.75 -1.13 25.69
CA PHE A 59 4.33 -0.05 24.83
C PHE A 59 4.59 -0.44 23.37
N ARG A 60 3.58 -0.20 22.54
CA ARG A 60 3.66 -0.21 21.09
C ARG A 60 3.73 1.24 20.62
N VAL A 61 4.85 1.62 20.01
CA VAL A 61 5.04 2.92 19.38
C VAL A 61 5.20 2.70 17.87
N GLN A 62 4.38 3.38 17.07
CA GLN A 62 4.53 3.38 15.62
C GLN A 62 5.37 4.59 15.20
N LEU A 63 6.51 4.34 14.55
CA LEU A 63 7.28 5.37 13.87
C LEU A 63 6.94 5.37 12.38
N LEU A 64 6.75 6.55 11.81
CA LEU A 64 6.52 6.74 10.38
C LEU A 64 7.75 7.44 9.79
N PHE A 65 8.48 6.75 8.92
CA PHE A 65 9.57 7.36 8.16
C PHE A 65 9.03 7.73 6.78
N ILE A 66 9.04 9.02 6.48
CA ILE A 66 8.42 9.59 5.28
C ILE A 66 9.55 10.08 4.37
N ALA A 67 9.72 9.42 3.23
CA ALA A 67 10.74 9.73 2.26
C ALA A 67 10.15 10.38 1.01
N ARG A 68 10.81 11.42 0.51
CA ARG A 68 10.43 12.14 -0.71
C ARG A 68 11.59 12.16 -1.68
N HIS A 69 11.29 11.81 -2.92
CA HIS A 69 12.24 11.79 -4.02
C HIS A 69 11.51 12.13 -5.33
N PRO A 70 12.13 12.83 -6.30
CA PRO A 70 11.51 13.14 -7.59
C PRO A 70 11.03 11.93 -8.40
N TRP A 71 11.56 10.73 -8.13
CA TRP A 71 11.13 9.49 -8.77
C TRP A 71 9.90 8.86 -8.14
N PHE A 72 9.56 9.21 -6.90
CA PHE A 72 8.39 8.64 -6.27
C PHE A 72 7.13 9.32 -6.78
N ASP A 73 6.15 8.51 -7.19
CA ASP A 73 4.85 9.03 -7.60
C ASP A 73 4.05 9.63 -6.41
N GLU A 74 4.46 9.30 -5.18
CA GLU A 74 3.94 9.82 -3.91
C GLU A 74 4.99 9.69 -2.80
N ASP A 75 4.83 10.38 -1.67
CA ASP A 75 5.73 10.20 -0.53
C ASP A 75 5.74 8.73 -0.09
N LEU A 76 6.93 8.14 -0.01
CA LEU A 76 7.14 6.79 0.48
C LEU A 76 7.00 6.81 2.00
N VAL A 77 6.09 6.00 2.55
CA VAL A 77 5.86 5.91 3.99
C VAL A 77 6.22 4.51 4.48
N ILE A 78 7.23 4.41 5.34
CA ILE A 78 7.61 3.19 6.05
C ILE A 78 7.02 3.24 7.45
N SER A 79 6.16 2.28 7.77
CA SER A 79 5.55 2.18 9.09
C SER A 79 6.30 1.15 9.94
N HIS A 80 6.97 1.61 10.99
CA HIS A 80 7.76 0.77 11.87
C HIS A 80 7.11 0.62 13.25
N PRO A 81 6.38 -0.48 13.53
CA PRO A 81 5.90 -0.77 14.87
C PRO A 81 7.06 -1.21 15.77
N CYS A 82 7.17 -0.57 16.92
CA CYS A 82 8.22 -0.79 17.91
C CYS A 82 7.59 -1.23 19.23
N PHE A 83 8.22 -2.17 19.94
CA PHE A 83 7.71 -2.72 21.19
C PHE A 83 8.80 -2.70 22.26
N ALA A 84 8.50 -2.14 23.43
CA ALA A 84 9.35 -2.25 24.61
C ALA A 84 8.57 -1.97 25.90
N PRO A 85 9.06 -2.37 27.09
CA PRO A 85 8.46 -2.01 28.37
C PRO A 85 8.40 -0.50 28.64
N ASP A 86 9.25 0.26 27.94
CA ASP A 86 9.34 1.72 28.01
C ASP A 86 9.19 2.34 26.61
N PRO A 87 8.39 3.39 26.42
CA PRO A 87 8.20 4.01 25.10
C PRO A 87 9.48 4.60 24.51
N GLU A 88 10.33 5.23 25.32
CA GLU A 88 11.58 5.84 24.84
C GLU A 88 12.52 4.74 24.32
N GLN A 89 12.59 3.62 25.04
CA GLN A 89 13.29 2.42 24.59
C GLN A 89 12.70 1.87 23.29
N ALA A 90 11.37 1.82 23.14
CA ALA A 90 10.72 1.37 21.91
C ALA A 90 11.12 2.29 20.72
N ILE A 91 11.04 3.60 20.92
CA ILE A 91 11.39 4.62 19.92
C ILE A 91 12.86 4.50 19.50
N ARG A 92 13.79 4.47 20.46
CA ARG A 92 15.23 4.34 20.17
C ARG A 92 15.56 3.04 19.44
N SER A 93 14.89 1.95 19.79
CA SER A 93 15.02 0.66 19.11
C SER A 93 14.55 0.75 17.65
N GLY A 94 13.38 1.37 17.40
CA GLY A 94 12.86 1.57 16.05
C GLY A 94 13.76 2.43 15.17
N VAL A 95 14.29 3.53 15.70
CA VAL A 95 15.25 4.37 14.96
C VAL A 95 16.54 3.60 14.67
N ARG A 96 17.05 2.81 15.63
CA ARG A 96 18.22 1.96 15.40
C ARG A 96 17.98 0.91 14.32
N ASP A 97 16.82 0.25 14.34
CA ASP A 97 16.44 -0.74 13.33
C ASP A 97 16.36 -0.10 11.94
N PHE A 98 15.78 1.11 11.84
CA PHE A 98 15.73 1.89 10.61
C PHE A 98 17.14 2.25 10.09
N ILE A 99 18.00 2.82 10.94
CA ILE A 99 19.39 3.18 10.59
C ILE A 99 20.19 1.93 10.22
N GLY A 100 19.99 0.82 10.93
CA GLY A 100 20.77 -0.40 10.76
C GLY A 100 20.48 -1.13 9.45
N ALA A 101 19.24 -1.07 8.96
CA ALA A 101 18.78 -1.89 7.84
C ALA A 101 18.01 -1.13 6.77
N THR A 102 16.95 -0.40 7.15
CA THR A 102 16.04 0.23 6.18
C THR A 102 16.70 1.38 5.43
N LEU A 103 17.34 2.32 6.13
CA LEU A 103 18.00 3.47 5.51
C LEU A 103 19.13 3.05 4.56
N PRO A 104 20.05 2.14 4.92
CA PRO A 104 21.06 1.64 3.98
C PRO A 104 20.45 0.96 2.76
N SER A 105 19.37 0.20 2.91
CA SER A 105 18.69 -0.46 1.78
C SER A 105 17.98 0.56 0.87
N LEU A 106 17.45 1.64 1.46
CA LEU A 106 16.85 2.76 0.73
C LEU A 106 17.90 3.53 -0.08
N LEU A 107 19.01 3.95 0.56
CA LEU A 107 20.10 4.67 -0.10
C LEU A 107 20.78 3.80 -1.16
N GLY A 108 21.02 2.53 -0.85
CA GLY A 108 21.66 1.58 -1.78
C GLY A 108 20.86 1.32 -3.07
N ALA A 109 19.54 1.54 -3.06
CA ALA A 109 18.73 1.50 -4.27
C ALA A 109 19.04 2.65 -5.23
N PHE A 110 19.40 3.82 -4.71
CA PHE A 110 19.76 5.00 -5.52
C PHE A 110 21.20 4.98 -6.03
N ASP A 111 22.08 4.18 -5.42
CA ASP A 111 23.47 4.01 -5.90
C ASP A 111 23.55 3.26 -7.25
N GLY A 112 22.44 2.65 -7.69
CA GLY A 112 22.35 1.95 -8.99
C GLY A 112 23.01 0.56 -9.01
N ASP A 113 23.57 0.12 -7.88
CA ASP A 113 24.19 -1.20 -7.72
C ASP A 113 23.13 -2.31 -7.78
N THR A 114 22.95 -2.87 -8.96
CA THR A 114 21.88 -3.84 -9.26
C THR A 114 22.39 -5.27 -9.08
N ALA A 115 21.71 -6.07 -8.24
CA ALA A 115 21.99 -7.50 -8.10
C ALA A 115 21.36 -8.30 -9.24
N ARG A 116 20.12 -7.94 -9.56
CA ARG A 116 19.29 -8.57 -10.59
C ARG A 116 18.12 -7.68 -10.96
N GLU A 117 17.34 -8.12 -11.93
CA GLU A 117 16.18 -7.40 -12.46
C GLU A 117 14.92 -8.24 -12.32
N LEU A 118 13.81 -7.59 -12.00
CA LEU A 118 12.46 -8.17 -12.06
C LEU A 118 11.73 -7.57 -13.26
N THR A 119 11.10 -8.42 -14.09
CA THR A 119 10.33 -7.96 -15.25
C THR A 119 8.86 -8.27 -15.03
N ALA A 120 8.02 -7.24 -15.06
CA ALA A 120 6.57 -7.37 -15.08
C ALA A 120 6.02 -7.06 -16.48
N ASP A 121 5.06 -7.84 -16.94
CA ASP A 121 4.30 -7.54 -18.16
C ASP A 121 2.92 -7.03 -17.75
N VAL A 122 2.61 -5.79 -18.12
CA VAL A 122 1.31 -5.18 -17.87
C VAL A 122 0.75 -4.70 -19.20
N ALA A 123 -0.33 -5.35 -19.64
CA ALA A 123 -1.00 -5.05 -20.89
C ALA A 123 -0.05 -5.04 -22.11
N GLY A 124 0.86 -6.02 -22.18
CA GLY A 124 1.83 -6.16 -23.27
C GLY A 124 3.02 -5.20 -23.20
N HIS A 125 3.16 -4.44 -22.11
CA HIS A 125 4.29 -3.57 -21.86
C HIS A 125 5.18 -4.16 -20.77
N GLN A 126 6.48 -4.22 -21.05
CA GLN A 126 7.46 -4.68 -20.08
C GLN A 126 7.91 -3.54 -19.18
N HIS A 127 7.84 -3.77 -17.87
CA HIS A 127 8.35 -2.91 -16.82
C HIS A 127 9.49 -3.63 -16.12
N ILE A 128 10.71 -3.08 -16.21
CA ILE A 128 11.92 -3.71 -15.66
C ILE A 128 12.36 -2.95 -14.41
N PHE A 129 12.45 -3.65 -13.29
CA PHE A 129 12.79 -3.09 -11.99
C PHE A 129 14.14 -3.59 -11.50
N GLN A 130 14.97 -2.68 -11.02
CA GLN A 130 16.28 -2.99 -10.46
C GLN A 130 16.13 -3.41 -8.99
N VAL A 131 16.70 -4.57 -8.66
CA VAL A 131 16.83 -5.03 -7.27
C VAL A 131 18.18 -4.60 -6.73
N PRO A 132 18.25 -3.82 -5.64
CA PRO A 132 19.53 -3.38 -5.07
C PRO A 132 20.36 -4.56 -4.56
N LYS A 133 21.69 -4.49 -4.74
CA LYS A 133 22.63 -5.43 -4.11
C LYS A 133 22.62 -5.33 -2.60
N LEU A 134 22.55 -4.11 -2.08
CA LEU A 134 22.52 -3.87 -0.64
C LEU A 134 21.10 -4.11 -0.12
N ARG A 135 20.89 -5.29 0.45
CA ARG A 135 19.70 -5.64 1.23
C ARG A 135 20.13 -5.97 2.65
N LYS A 136 19.47 -5.40 3.64
CA LYS A 136 19.74 -5.69 5.05
C LYS A 136 18.48 -6.22 5.74
N THR A 137 18.66 -7.29 6.49
CA THR A 137 17.61 -7.92 7.30
C THR A 137 17.78 -7.50 8.75
N ILE A 138 16.70 -6.99 9.36
CA ILE A 138 16.60 -6.83 10.81
C ILE A 138 16.25 -8.20 11.38
N HIS A 139 17.24 -8.88 11.93
CA HIS A 139 17.07 -10.19 12.54
C HIS A 139 17.06 -10.09 14.07
N LYS A 140 16.12 -10.79 14.71
CA LYS A 140 16.02 -10.96 16.15
C LYS A 140 15.72 -12.42 16.46
N GLY A 141 16.50 -13.05 17.32
CA GLY A 141 16.31 -14.45 17.69
C GLY A 141 17.62 -15.22 17.73
N ALA A 142 17.53 -16.54 17.96
CA ALA A 142 18.68 -17.44 17.99
C ALA A 142 18.86 -18.26 16.70
N ALA A 143 17.85 -18.28 15.83
CA ALA A 143 17.94 -18.96 14.54
C ALA A 143 18.72 -18.11 13.52
N GLU A 144 19.18 -18.71 12.43
CA GLU A 144 19.77 -17.95 11.33
C GLU A 144 18.73 -17.03 10.66
N PRO A 145 19.12 -15.88 10.09
CA PRO A 145 18.21 -15.01 9.35
C PRO A 145 17.54 -15.70 8.15
N PHE A 146 16.27 -15.38 7.89
CA PHE A 146 15.60 -15.76 6.64
C PHE A 146 15.93 -14.75 5.54
N ASP A 147 16.32 -15.19 4.34
CA ASP A 147 16.26 -14.32 3.16
C ASP A 147 14.80 -14.22 2.70
N LEU A 148 14.11 -13.19 3.19
CA LEU A 148 12.68 -13.00 2.95
C LEU A 148 12.40 -12.71 1.47
N PHE A 149 13.26 -11.92 0.82
CA PHE A 149 13.11 -11.60 -0.59
C PHE A 149 13.22 -12.83 -1.47
N ALA A 150 14.24 -13.67 -1.26
CA ALA A 150 14.42 -14.90 -2.04
C ALA A 150 13.21 -15.85 -1.90
N ALA A 151 12.50 -15.79 -0.77
CA ALA A 151 11.28 -16.56 -0.58
C ALA A 151 10.12 -16.09 -1.49
N VAL A 152 10.08 -14.81 -1.88
CA VAL A 152 8.94 -14.23 -2.61
C VAL A 152 9.25 -13.64 -3.97
N GLU A 153 10.53 -13.57 -4.37
CA GLU A 153 10.98 -12.82 -5.56
C GLU A 153 10.27 -13.22 -6.85
N ASP A 154 10.01 -14.51 -7.06
CA ASP A 154 9.33 -15.01 -8.28
C ASP A 154 7.86 -14.59 -8.38
N MET A 155 7.24 -14.20 -7.25
CA MET A 155 5.85 -13.76 -7.21
C MET A 155 5.70 -12.26 -7.37
N LEU A 156 6.75 -11.49 -7.02
CA LEU A 156 6.72 -10.03 -7.03
C LEU A 156 6.31 -9.43 -8.39
N PRO A 157 6.77 -9.92 -9.56
CA PRO A 157 6.38 -9.36 -10.85
C PRO A 157 4.87 -9.24 -11.08
N GLN A 158 4.05 -10.12 -10.48
CA GLN A 158 2.59 -10.06 -10.61
C GLN A 158 1.98 -8.85 -9.90
N TYR A 159 2.73 -8.21 -9.01
CA TYR A 159 2.29 -7.05 -8.24
C TYR A 159 2.94 -5.74 -8.71
N LEU A 160 3.97 -5.82 -9.56
CA LEU A 160 4.62 -4.65 -10.14
C LEU A 160 3.88 -4.26 -11.42
N GLY A 161 3.69 -2.97 -11.61
CA GLY A 161 3.07 -2.45 -12.81
C GLY A 161 3.62 -1.09 -13.16
N THR A 162 2.75 -0.12 -13.23
CA THR A 162 3.05 1.12 -13.95
C THR A 162 3.77 2.17 -13.13
N LYS A 163 3.88 2.04 -11.80
CA LYS A 163 4.60 3.00 -10.94
C LYS A 163 6.11 2.94 -11.17
N HIS A 164 6.78 4.09 -11.01
CA HIS A 164 8.23 4.16 -11.20
C HIS A 164 8.99 3.46 -10.06
N CYS A 165 8.45 3.49 -8.84
CA CYS A 165 9.06 2.85 -7.70
C CYS A 165 8.07 1.96 -6.96
N TYR A 166 8.59 0.85 -6.43
CA TYR A 166 7.86 -0.04 -5.53
C TYR A 166 8.69 -0.28 -4.28
N TRP A 167 8.14 0.04 -3.10
CA TRP A 167 8.76 -0.32 -1.83
C TRP A 167 8.06 -1.52 -1.21
N ILE A 168 8.86 -2.51 -0.87
CA ILE A 168 8.40 -3.81 -0.40
C ILE A 168 8.88 -3.97 1.04
N GLU A 169 7.93 -4.15 1.95
CA GLU A 169 8.19 -4.49 3.34
C GLU A 169 7.87 -5.97 3.53
N LEU A 170 8.88 -6.75 3.87
CA LEU A 170 8.74 -8.17 4.17
C LEU A 170 8.95 -8.36 5.66
N SER A 171 8.09 -9.12 6.30
CA SER A 171 8.24 -9.46 7.70
C SER A 171 7.82 -10.89 7.98
N TYR A 172 8.57 -11.49 8.89
CA TYR A 172 8.32 -12.80 9.47
C TYR A 172 8.55 -12.70 10.97
N ALA A 173 7.65 -13.29 11.75
CA ALA A 173 7.84 -13.46 13.18
C ALA A 173 7.27 -14.79 13.64
N VAL A 174 7.93 -15.43 14.58
CA VAL A 174 7.44 -16.59 15.32
C VAL A 174 7.49 -16.27 16.80
N PHE A 175 6.35 -16.39 17.47
CA PHE A 175 6.26 -16.30 18.92
C PHE A 175 5.51 -17.53 19.46
N GLY A 176 6.27 -18.51 19.97
CA GLY A 176 5.72 -19.84 20.27
C GLY A 176 5.29 -20.55 18.99
N ASP A 177 4.07 -21.12 18.97
CA ASP A 177 3.54 -21.85 17.80
C ASP A 177 2.76 -20.95 16.82
N LYS A 178 2.93 -19.63 16.90
CA LYS A 178 2.18 -18.64 16.09
C LYS A 178 3.13 -17.92 15.14
N PRO A 179 3.35 -18.46 13.94
CA PRO A 179 4.04 -17.75 12.88
C PRO A 179 3.13 -16.67 12.29
N ASP A 180 3.71 -15.53 11.98
CA ASP A 180 3.07 -14.41 11.31
C ASP A 180 3.96 -13.91 10.19
N CYS A 181 3.36 -13.54 9.07
CA CYS A 181 4.05 -12.98 7.91
C CYS A 181 3.20 -11.86 7.32
N ASP A 182 3.85 -10.74 7.03
CA ASP A 182 3.23 -9.64 6.30
C ASP A 182 4.17 -9.21 5.17
N VAL A 183 3.61 -9.19 3.96
CA VAL A 183 4.22 -8.65 2.75
C VAL A 183 3.39 -7.45 2.34
N ARG A 184 4.04 -6.28 2.36
CA ARG A 184 3.43 -5.03 1.93
C ARG A 184 4.13 -4.50 0.70
N ILE A 185 3.34 -4.03 -0.26
CA ILE A 185 3.84 -3.37 -1.47
C ILE A 185 3.22 -1.98 -1.51
N ASN A 186 4.07 -0.97 -1.54
CA ASN A 186 3.67 0.44 -1.43
C ASN A 186 2.81 0.73 -0.20
N GLY A 187 3.12 0.09 0.94
CA GLY A 187 2.39 0.23 2.20
C GLY A 187 1.09 -0.57 2.31
N THR A 188 0.61 -1.20 1.21
CA THR A 188 -0.59 -2.06 1.20
C THR A 188 -0.23 -3.52 1.46
N ALA A 189 -0.95 -4.19 2.36
CA ALA A 189 -0.76 -5.63 2.63
C ALA A 189 -1.36 -6.50 1.52
N TYR A 190 -0.65 -7.56 1.13
CA TYR A 190 -1.11 -8.51 0.11
C TYR A 190 -1.19 -9.94 0.68
N PRO A 191 -2.38 -10.36 1.17
CA PRO A 191 -2.54 -11.63 1.87
C PRO A 191 -2.10 -12.87 1.07
N GLY A 192 -2.23 -12.84 -0.27
CA GLY A 192 -1.82 -13.95 -1.14
C GLY A 192 -0.32 -14.25 -1.07
N ILE A 193 0.51 -13.23 -1.26
CA ILE A 193 1.97 -13.35 -1.18
C ILE A 193 2.45 -13.48 0.29
N SER A 194 1.75 -12.88 1.27
CA SER A 194 2.00 -13.12 2.70
C SER A 194 1.80 -14.59 3.08
N ALA A 195 0.73 -15.24 2.58
CA ALA A 195 0.48 -16.65 2.84
C ALA A 195 1.54 -17.55 2.17
N ALA A 196 2.02 -17.18 0.99
CA ALA A 196 3.09 -17.90 0.31
C ALA A 196 4.43 -17.78 1.07
N LEU A 197 4.76 -16.59 1.59
CA LEU A 197 5.91 -16.38 2.47
C LEU A 197 5.80 -17.23 3.74
N LEU A 198 4.63 -17.23 4.39
CA LEU A 198 4.36 -18.00 5.59
C LEU A 198 4.58 -19.50 5.38
N LYS A 199 4.12 -20.04 4.25
CA LYS A 199 4.33 -21.45 3.89
C LYS A 199 5.82 -21.80 3.84
N LYS A 200 6.64 -20.96 3.19
CA LYS A 200 8.10 -21.17 3.11
C LYS A 200 8.77 -21.00 4.47
N ALA A 201 8.33 -20.02 5.27
CA ALA A 201 8.88 -19.78 6.59
C ALA A 201 8.64 -20.96 7.56
N LEU A 202 7.47 -21.59 7.47
CA LEU A 202 7.09 -22.76 8.25
C LEU A 202 7.97 -24.01 8.01
N GLU A 203 8.59 -24.13 6.83
CA GLU A 203 9.49 -25.25 6.51
C GLU A 203 10.77 -25.23 7.36
N ARG A 204 11.11 -24.08 7.95
CA ARG A 204 12.35 -23.86 8.71
C ARG A 204 12.35 -24.45 10.11
N LYS A 205 11.19 -24.81 10.67
CA LYS A 205 11.02 -25.38 12.03
C LYS A 205 11.85 -24.65 13.10
N THR A 206 11.64 -23.35 13.25
CA THR A 206 12.35 -22.52 14.24
C THR A 206 11.80 -22.73 15.65
N GLU A 207 12.68 -22.85 16.64
CA GLU A 207 12.30 -22.89 18.06
C GLU A 207 12.45 -21.49 18.70
N GLY A 208 11.54 -21.14 19.61
CA GLY A 208 11.58 -19.89 20.34
C GLY A 208 11.15 -18.67 19.53
N TYR A 209 11.59 -17.48 19.97
CA TYR A 209 11.28 -16.23 19.28
C TYR A 209 12.28 -15.98 18.14
N VAL A 210 11.74 -15.77 16.94
CA VAL A 210 12.49 -15.36 15.75
C VAL A 210 11.70 -14.27 15.04
N SER A 211 12.37 -13.23 14.56
CA SER A 211 11.78 -12.23 13.68
C SER A 211 12.79 -11.72 12.68
N ASP A 212 12.37 -11.68 11.42
CA ASP A 212 13.11 -11.11 10.30
C ASP A 212 12.26 -10.01 9.67
N ARG A 213 12.89 -8.88 9.33
CA ARG A 213 12.25 -7.82 8.53
C ARG A 213 13.22 -7.32 7.46
N GLU A 214 12.72 -7.17 6.24
CA GLU A 214 13.46 -6.60 5.11
C GLU A 214 12.66 -5.47 4.48
N PHE A 215 13.39 -4.46 4.01
CA PHE A 215 12.86 -3.39 3.19
C PHE A 215 13.62 -3.36 1.87
N ILE A 216 12.90 -3.35 0.77
CA ILE A 216 13.47 -3.28 -0.58
C ILE A 216 12.81 -2.12 -1.32
N LEU A 217 13.60 -1.22 -1.88
CA LEU A 217 13.13 -0.26 -2.88
C LEU A 217 13.51 -0.77 -4.27
N LEU A 218 12.50 -1.00 -5.10
CA LEU A 218 12.65 -1.30 -6.52
C LEU A 218 12.48 -0.02 -7.32
N ILE A 219 13.40 0.25 -8.24
CA ILE A 219 13.36 1.41 -9.13
C ILE A 219 13.27 0.91 -10.57
N GLN A 220 12.30 1.42 -11.33
CA GLN A 220 12.11 1.05 -12.72
C GLN A 220 13.23 1.62 -13.59
N LYS A 221 13.70 0.83 -14.55
CA LYS A 221 14.66 1.27 -15.55
C LYS A 221 14.06 2.37 -16.44
N PRO A 222 14.78 3.49 -16.66
CA PRO A 222 14.30 4.63 -17.44
C PRO A 222 13.74 4.28 -18.81
N GLU A 223 14.38 3.35 -19.52
CA GLU A 223 13.98 2.92 -20.87
C GLU A 223 12.65 2.16 -20.93
N THR A 224 12.13 1.71 -19.78
CA THR A 224 10.83 1.03 -19.68
C THR A 224 9.73 1.89 -19.05
N ILE A 225 10.05 3.12 -18.62
CA ILE A 225 9.08 4.02 -17.99
C ILE A 225 8.11 4.56 -19.04
N ARG A 226 6.81 4.42 -18.75
CA ARG A 226 5.75 5.10 -19.49
C ARG A 226 5.30 6.31 -18.68
N GLN A 227 5.31 7.49 -19.30
CA GLN A 227 4.90 8.72 -18.61
C GLN A 227 3.40 8.72 -18.38
N CYS A 228 2.98 8.64 -17.11
CA CYS A 228 1.58 8.68 -16.74
C CYS A 228 0.94 10.04 -17.06
N PRO A 229 -0.22 10.08 -17.74
CA PRO A 229 -0.86 11.33 -18.17
C PRO A 229 -1.64 12.05 -17.06
N PHE A 230 -1.66 11.50 -15.85
CA PHE A 230 -2.34 12.08 -14.70
C PHE A 230 -1.50 11.98 -13.42
N THR A 231 -1.85 12.80 -12.44
CA THR A 231 -1.25 12.87 -11.10
C THR A 231 -2.18 12.29 -10.03
N LYS A 232 -1.63 11.94 -8.86
CA LYS A 232 -2.43 11.55 -7.68
C LYS A 232 -3.49 12.60 -7.32
N GLN A 233 -3.15 13.88 -7.42
CA GLN A 233 -4.08 14.97 -7.15
C GLN A 233 -5.28 14.95 -8.09
N GLN A 234 -5.06 14.82 -9.41
CA GLN A 234 -6.13 14.74 -10.39
C GLN A 234 -7.03 13.52 -10.17
N VAL A 235 -6.46 12.36 -9.82
CA VAL A 235 -7.26 11.17 -9.47
C VAL A 235 -8.11 11.43 -8.22
N GLY A 236 -7.56 12.10 -7.20
CA GLY A 236 -8.31 12.49 -6.00
C GLY A 236 -9.47 13.45 -6.29
N GLU A 237 -9.23 14.46 -7.13
CA GLU A 237 -10.24 15.41 -7.58
C GLU A 237 -11.35 14.73 -8.40
N LEU A 238 -10.97 13.86 -9.33
CA LEU A 238 -11.90 13.04 -10.10
C LEU A 238 -12.70 12.10 -9.20
N THR A 239 -12.07 11.51 -8.18
CA THR A 239 -12.76 10.62 -7.23
C THR A 239 -13.86 11.38 -6.48
N ALA A 240 -13.53 12.55 -5.94
CA ALA A 240 -14.51 13.41 -5.26
C ALA A 240 -15.62 13.87 -6.21
N TYR A 241 -15.27 14.20 -7.46
CA TYR A 241 -16.23 14.53 -8.51
C TYR A 241 -17.18 13.38 -8.79
N THR A 242 -16.67 12.17 -9.03
CA THR A 242 -17.46 10.96 -9.31
C THR A 242 -18.44 10.66 -8.18
N ILE A 243 -18.00 10.69 -6.93
CA ILE A 243 -18.89 10.48 -5.77
C ILE A 243 -20.05 11.50 -5.78
N ARG A 244 -19.75 12.78 -6.02
CA ARG A 244 -20.78 13.83 -6.11
C ARG A 244 -21.77 13.59 -7.25
N MET A 245 -21.30 13.06 -8.37
CA MET A 245 -22.13 12.78 -9.55
C MET A 245 -23.02 11.56 -9.38
N LEU A 246 -22.60 10.57 -8.58
CA LEU A 246 -23.37 9.36 -8.30
C LEU A 246 -24.53 9.59 -7.32
N LEU A 247 -24.38 10.51 -6.36
CA LEU A 247 -25.39 10.79 -5.33
C LEU A 247 -26.79 11.21 -5.84
N PRO A 248 -26.92 12.13 -6.83
CA PRO A 248 -28.24 12.62 -7.26
C PRO A 248 -28.93 11.77 -8.33
N ILE A 249 -28.35 10.63 -8.74
CA ILE A 249 -28.93 9.78 -9.79
C ILE A 249 -30.22 9.12 -9.28
N LYS A 250 -31.30 9.25 -10.06
CA LYS A 250 -32.63 8.72 -9.73
C LYS A 250 -33.23 7.82 -10.80
N ASP A 251 -32.67 7.87 -12.00
CA ASP A 251 -33.20 7.20 -13.19
C ASP A 251 -32.09 6.94 -14.21
N LYS A 252 -32.42 6.24 -15.29
CA LYS A 252 -31.47 5.90 -16.37
C LYS A 252 -30.91 7.14 -17.07
N ALA A 253 -31.73 8.16 -17.30
CA ALA A 253 -31.30 9.37 -18.02
C ALA A 253 -30.31 10.22 -17.20
N SER A 254 -30.52 10.34 -15.88
CA SER A 254 -29.57 10.94 -14.96
C SER A 254 -28.30 10.08 -14.88
N PHE A 255 -28.41 8.76 -14.80
CA PHE A 255 -27.25 7.88 -14.82
C PHE A 255 -26.37 8.09 -16.06
N ASP A 256 -26.94 8.05 -17.27
CA ASP A 256 -26.18 8.19 -18.51
C ASP A 256 -25.50 9.56 -18.62
N ARG A 257 -26.20 10.63 -18.23
CA ARG A 257 -25.63 11.99 -18.21
C ARG A 257 -24.52 12.16 -17.17
N GLN A 258 -24.72 11.67 -15.94
CA GLN A 258 -23.73 11.85 -14.88
C GLN A 258 -22.46 11.02 -15.13
N THR A 259 -22.60 9.81 -15.69
CA THR A 259 -21.45 8.98 -16.07
C THR A 259 -20.70 9.55 -17.27
N ALA A 260 -21.39 10.12 -18.25
CA ALA A 260 -20.75 10.86 -19.34
C ALA A 260 -19.93 12.06 -18.82
N ALA A 261 -20.50 12.85 -17.90
CA ALA A 261 -19.80 13.98 -17.30
C ALA A 261 -18.54 13.58 -16.51
N VAL A 262 -18.55 12.41 -15.85
CA VAL A 262 -17.34 11.86 -15.20
C VAL A 262 -16.25 11.53 -16.23
N ARG A 263 -16.62 10.90 -17.35
CA ARG A 263 -15.68 10.57 -18.43
C ARG A 263 -15.09 11.81 -19.08
N GLU A 264 -15.91 12.83 -19.33
CA GLU A 264 -15.47 14.12 -19.89
C GLU A 264 -14.53 14.90 -18.96
N ALA A 265 -14.72 14.78 -17.64
CA ALA A 265 -13.86 15.43 -16.65
C ALA A 265 -12.54 14.71 -16.40
N ALA A 266 -12.41 13.44 -16.83
CA ALA A 266 -11.23 12.64 -16.57
C ALA A 266 -10.06 13.05 -17.49
N PRO A 267 -8.81 13.13 -16.95
CA PRO A 267 -7.61 13.40 -17.75
C PRO A 267 -7.41 12.46 -18.94
N THR A 268 -7.87 11.21 -18.82
CA THR A 268 -7.89 10.23 -19.90
C THR A 268 -9.20 9.46 -19.90
N HIS A 269 -9.56 8.92 -21.07
CA HIS A 269 -10.71 8.06 -21.24
C HIS A 269 -10.67 6.85 -20.29
N SER A 270 -9.52 6.17 -20.24
CA SER A 270 -9.29 5.01 -19.36
C SER A 270 -9.50 5.34 -17.88
N LEU A 271 -9.00 6.48 -17.41
CA LEU A 271 -9.19 6.90 -16.02
C LEU A 271 -10.67 7.20 -15.70
N GLY A 272 -11.43 7.72 -16.66
CA GLY A 272 -12.88 7.91 -16.52
C GLY A 272 -13.64 6.59 -16.39
N ILE A 273 -13.25 5.56 -17.15
CA ILE A 273 -13.79 4.20 -17.04
C ILE A 273 -13.48 3.61 -15.66
N GLU A 274 -12.20 3.67 -15.25
CA GLU A 274 -11.72 3.18 -13.95
C GLU A 274 -12.44 3.85 -12.79
N ALA A 275 -12.64 5.18 -12.84
CA ALA A 275 -13.34 5.90 -11.77
C ALA A 275 -14.78 5.39 -11.57
N LEU A 276 -15.50 5.15 -12.67
CA LEU A 276 -16.87 4.63 -12.62
C LEU A 276 -16.93 3.17 -12.18
N ALA A 277 -15.93 2.36 -12.54
CA ALA A 277 -15.86 0.95 -12.19
C ALA A 277 -15.40 0.71 -10.74
N PHE A 278 -14.36 1.43 -10.28
CA PHE A 278 -13.68 1.12 -9.04
C PHE A 278 -14.26 1.86 -7.83
N ILE A 279 -14.67 3.12 -7.97
CA ILE A 279 -15.08 3.93 -6.82
C ILE A 279 -16.27 3.32 -6.05
N PRO A 280 -17.33 2.82 -6.70
CA PRO A 280 -18.41 2.13 -5.98
C PRO A 280 -17.91 0.90 -5.20
N GLU A 281 -17.02 0.12 -5.79
CA GLU A 281 -16.47 -1.10 -5.19
C GLU A 281 -15.55 -0.79 -4.00
N ILE A 282 -14.72 0.25 -4.14
CA ILE A 282 -13.86 0.76 -3.08
C ILE A 282 -14.72 1.25 -1.90
N ILE A 283 -15.78 2.01 -2.16
CA ILE A 283 -16.71 2.46 -1.11
C ILE A 283 -17.34 1.25 -0.41
N ALA A 284 -17.81 0.25 -1.16
CA ALA A 284 -18.39 -0.96 -0.60
C ALA A 284 -17.39 -1.71 0.30
N HIS A 285 -16.15 -1.87 -0.17
CA HIS A 285 -15.09 -2.49 0.61
C HIS A 285 -14.80 -1.70 1.91
N GLN A 286 -14.69 -0.38 1.86
CA GLN A 286 -14.39 0.46 3.04
C GLN A 286 -15.53 0.46 4.08
N VAL A 287 -16.79 0.40 3.63
CA VAL A 287 -17.96 0.41 4.51
C VAL A 287 -18.23 -0.96 5.14
N ILE A 288 -18.08 -2.04 4.37
CA ILE A 288 -18.49 -3.39 4.78
C ILE A 288 -17.31 -4.21 5.31
N ARG A 289 -16.09 -3.94 4.83
CA ARG A 289 -14.83 -4.61 5.22
C ARG A 289 -14.84 -6.12 5.03
N TYR A 290 -15.40 -6.57 3.91
CA TYR A 290 -15.30 -7.97 3.49
C TYR A 290 -13.89 -8.31 2.99
N MET A 291 -13.57 -9.60 2.92
CA MET A 291 -12.30 -10.07 2.33
C MET A 291 -12.38 -9.98 0.80
N ASP A 292 -11.75 -8.96 0.24
CA ASP A 292 -11.78 -8.70 -1.20
C ASP A 292 -10.65 -9.45 -1.94
N SER A 293 -10.92 -9.80 -3.20
CA SER A 293 -9.89 -10.20 -4.15
C SER A 293 -9.05 -8.97 -4.54
N ASP A 294 -7.75 -9.18 -4.77
CA ASP A 294 -6.86 -8.17 -5.34
C ASP A 294 -6.80 -8.22 -6.88
N VAL A 295 -7.61 -9.08 -7.50
CA VAL A 295 -7.67 -9.29 -8.95
C VAL A 295 -8.70 -8.37 -9.61
N LEU A 296 -8.27 -7.77 -10.72
CA LEU A 296 -9.05 -6.96 -11.65
C LEU A 296 -8.99 -7.63 -13.02
N ILE A 297 -10.12 -7.70 -13.72
CA ILE A 297 -10.24 -8.33 -15.04
C ILE A 297 -10.92 -7.34 -15.99
N PRO A 298 -10.17 -6.66 -16.87
CA PRO A 298 -10.77 -5.84 -17.91
C PRO A 298 -11.55 -6.73 -18.89
N ALA A 299 -12.69 -6.26 -19.38
CA ALA A 299 -13.49 -6.97 -20.38
C ALA A 299 -13.75 -6.08 -21.60
N ILE A 300 -13.22 -6.47 -22.76
CA ILE A 300 -13.46 -5.78 -24.04
C ILE A 300 -14.50 -6.57 -24.81
N ASN A 301 -15.62 -5.94 -25.19
CA ASN A 301 -16.72 -6.62 -25.90
C ASN A 301 -17.18 -7.91 -25.19
N LYS A 302 -17.25 -7.89 -23.85
CA LYS A 302 -17.57 -9.04 -22.97
C LYS A 302 -16.57 -10.20 -23.03
N ARG A 303 -15.35 -9.96 -23.51
CA ARG A 303 -14.25 -10.91 -23.48
C ARG A 303 -13.23 -10.46 -22.44
N GLU A 304 -13.02 -11.31 -21.44
CA GLU A 304 -12.03 -11.11 -20.40
C GLU A 304 -10.62 -10.99 -21.01
N GLN A 305 -9.90 -9.99 -20.54
CA GLN A 305 -8.49 -9.75 -20.82
C GLN A 305 -7.64 -10.39 -19.71
N PRO A 306 -6.30 -10.46 -19.88
CA PRO A 306 -5.42 -10.94 -18.82
C PRO A 306 -5.68 -10.24 -17.48
N GLU A 307 -5.63 -11.03 -16.41
CA GLU A 307 -5.85 -10.56 -15.05
C GLU A 307 -4.76 -9.57 -14.62
N LEU A 308 -5.16 -8.58 -13.82
CA LEU A 308 -4.29 -7.58 -13.21
C LEU A 308 -4.44 -7.64 -11.69
N ARG A 309 -3.38 -7.27 -10.98
CA ARG A 309 -3.50 -6.93 -9.55
C ARG A 309 -3.81 -5.45 -9.38
N LYS A 310 -4.53 -5.10 -8.32
CA LYS A 310 -4.78 -3.70 -7.92
C LYS A 310 -3.51 -2.86 -7.84
N SER A 311 -2.39 -3.45 -7.42
CA SER A 311 -1.07 -2.78 -7.35
C SER A 311 -0.47 -2.39 -8.70
N GLN A 312 -0.93 -3.04 -9.79
CA GLN A 312 -0.47 -2.78 -11.15
C GLN A 312 -1.22 -1.62 -11.80
N VAL A 313 -2.38 -1.25 -11.27
CA VAL A 313 -3.22 -0.15 -11.76
C VAL A 313 -2.99 1.07 -10.87
N ARG A 314 -2.24 2.06 -11.36
CA ARG A 314 -1.77 3.20 -10.55
C ARG A 314 -2.92 3.98 -9.92
N SER A 315 -4.00 4.17 -10.67
CA SER A 315 -5.17 4.95 -10.26
C SER A 315 -5.93 4.30 -9.09
N TYR A 316 -5.90 2.98 -8.96
CA TYR A 316 -6.67 2.24 -7.97
C TYR A 316 -6.30 2.66 -6.54
N GLY A 317 -5.01 2.65 -6.20
CA GLY A 317 -4.53 3.08 -4.88
C GLY A 317 -4.82 4.56 -4.58
N TYR A 318 -4.76 5.43 -5.60
CA TYR A 318 -5.10 6.85 -5.43
C TYR A 318 -6.61 7.06 -5.18
N MET A 319 -7.46 6.26 -5.83
CA MET A 319 -8.91 6.27 -5.57
C MET A 319 -9.22 5.72 -4.18
N GLU A 320 -8.52 4.66 -3.72
CA GLU A 320 -8.67 4.15 -2.35
C GLU A 320 -8.38 5.21 -1.30
N ASP A 321 -7.25 5.90 -1.43
CA ASP A 321 -6.88 7.00 -0.54
C ASP A 321 -7.93 8.13 -0.55
N ALA A 322 -8.40 8.52 -1.73
CA ALA A 322 -9.37 9.60 -1.87
C ALA A 322 -10.75 9.22 -1.31
N VAL A 323 -11.20 7.98 -1.51
CA VAL A 323 -12.44 7.46 -0.91
C VAL A 323 -12.30 7.39 0.61
N PHE A 324 -11.17 6.89 1.13
CA PHE A 324 -10.92 6.86 2.57
C PHE A 324 -11.00 8.26 3.18
N GLN A 325 -10.35 9.25 2.55
CA GLN A 325 -10.42 10.64 3.00
C GLN A 325 -11.84 11.21 2.93
N PHE A 326 -12.60 10.92 1.88
CA PHE A 326 -14.00 11.32 1.76
C PHE A 326 -14.84 10.77 2.92
N LEU A 327 -14.77 9.46 3.18
CA LEU A 327 -15.53 8.82 4.26
C LEU A 327 -15.13 9.37 5.64
N ALA A 328 -13.83 9.57 5.87
CA ALA A 328 -13.31 10.07 7.14
C ALA A 328 -13.72 11.54 7.42
N LYS A 329 -13.66 12.40 6.40
CA LYS A 329 -13.91 13.85 6.53
C LYS A 329 -15.39 14.22 6.38
N ALA A 330 -16.05 13.72 5.33
CA ALA A 330 -17.42 14.10 5.00
C ALA A 330 -18.46 13.37 5.86
N ARG A 331 -18.13 12.16 6.36
CA ARG A 331 -19.01 11.31 7.18
C ARG A 331 -20.44 11.26 6.62
N PRO A 332 -20.61 10.80 5.37
CA PRO A 332 -21.90 10.82 4.70
C PRO A 332 -22.97 10.08 5.51
N GLU A 333 -24.20 10.60 5.47
CA GLU A 333 -25.35 9.96 6.11
C GLU A 333 -25.67 8.60 5.48
N GLN A 334 -26.39 7.77 6.22
CA GLN A 334 -26.70 6.39 5.82
C GLN A 334 -27.41 6.30 4.47
N SER A 335 -28.30 7.24 4.15
CA SER A 335 -29.02 7.29 2.86
C SER A 335 -28.07 7.53 1.68
N ALA A 336 -27.12 8.45 1.83
CA ALA A 336 -26.08 8.71 0.83
C ALA A 336 -25.15 7.51 0.65
N LEU A 337 -24.77 6.84 1.75
CA LEU A 337 -23.99 5.60 1.68
C LEU A 337 -24.75 4.49 0.95
N GLN A 338 -26.03 4.26 1.28
CA GLN A 338 -26.85 3.26 0.60
C GLN A 338 -26.96 3.54 -0.91
N GLN A 339 -27.12 4.81 -1.30
CA GLN A 339 -27.12 5.21 -2.69
C GLN A 339 -25.80 4.85 -3.38
N LEU A 340 -24.66 5.20 -2.79
CA LEU A 340 -23.33 4.88 -3.36
C LEU A 340 -23.09 3.37 -3.45
N LEU A 341 -23.47 2.63 -2.41
CA LEU A 341 -23.34 1.17 -2.37
C LEU A 341 -24.20 0.48 -3.44
N SER A 342 -25.34 1.06 -3.82
CA SER A 342 -26.22 0.49 -4.86
C SER A 342 -25.55 0.35 -6.24
N TYR A 343 -24.47 1.11 -6.48
CA TYR A 343 -23.67 1.03 -7.70
C TYR A 343 -22.61 -0.07 -7.67
N SER A 344 -22.28 -0.63 -6.51
CA SER A 344 -21.32 -1.72 -6.40
C SER A 344 -21.97 -3.05 -6.81
N GLY A 345 -21.38 -3.73 -7.78
CA GLY A 345 -21.69 -5.11 -8.14
C GLY A 345 -21.39 -6.07 -7.00
N LYS A 346 -20.24 -5.90 -6.32
CA LYS A 346 -19.85 -6.76 -5.19
C LYS A 346 -20.81 -6.62 -4.02
N PHE A 347 -21.29 -5.41 -3.73
CA PHE A 347 -22.29 -5.17 -2.69
C PHE A 347 -23.61 -5.87 -3.00
N ARG A 348 -24.08 -5.80 -4.25
CA ARG A 348 -25.32 -6.50 -4.65
C ARG A 348 -25.17 -8.01 -4.47
N MET A 349 -24.07 -8.59 -4.93
CA MET A 349 -23.78 -10.01 -4.75
C MET A 349 -23.72 -10.39 -3.26
N LEU A 350 -23.02 -9.61 -2.43
CA LEU A 350 -22.96 -9.80 -0.98
C LEU A 350 -24.35 -9.77 -0.34
N ASN A 351 -25.18 -8.81 -0.72
CA ASN A 351 -26.52 -8.68 -0.19
C ASN A 351 -27.40 -9.89 -0.57
N ASP A 352 -27.28 -10.38 -1.80
CA ASP A 352 -27.99 -11.58 -2.27
C ASP A 352 -27.53 -12.84 -1.49
N ASP A 353 -26.21 -13.00 -1.29
CA ASP A 353 -25.66 -14.13 -0.55
C ASP A 353 -26.04 -14.09 0.94
N ILE A 354 -26.05 -12.91 1.57
CA ILE A 354 -26.49 -12.74 2.96
C ILE A 354 -27.98 -13.06 3.08
N GLN A 355 -28.80 -12.61 2.14
CA GLN A 355 -30.23 -12.93 2.10
C GLN A 355 -30.47 -14.43 1.89
N SER A 356 -29.56 -15.15 1.22
CA SER A 356 -29.59 -16.60 1.08
C SER A 356 -29.11 -17.40 2.30
N GLY A 357 -28.59 -16.72 3.34
CA GLY A 357 -28.18 -17.32 4.61
C GLY A 357 -26.69 -17.63 4.75
N THR A 358 -25.85 -17.13 3.83
CA THR A 358 -24.38 -17.37 3.91
C THR A 358 -23.72 -16.44 4.93
N PRO A 359 -22.91 -16.95 5.89
CA PRO A 359 -22.17 -16.10 6.82
C PRO A 359 -21.16 -15.20 6.10
N ILE A 360 -21.08 -13.92 6.50
CA ILE A 360 -20.16 -12.93 5.91
C ILE A 360 -18.70 -13.42 5.92
N THR A 361 -18.28 -14.15 6.96
CA THR A 361 -16.92 -14.69 7.09
C THR A 361 -16.58 -15.74 6.02
N ASN A 362 -17.58 -16.31 5.35
CA ASN A 362 -17.42 -17.32 4.31
C ASN A 362 -17.63 -16.74 2.90
N LEU A 363 -17.98 -15.47 2.78
CA LEU A 363 -18.17 -14.80 1.50
C LEU A 363 -16.79 -14.48 0.92
N ARG A 364 -16.43 -15.21 -0.14
CA ARG A 364 -15.26 -14.90 -0.97
C ARG A 364 -15.73 -14.07 -2.14
N ILE A 365 -15.29 -12.82 -2.17
CA ILE A 365 -15.65 -11.93 -3.27
C ILE A 365 -14.73 -12.19 -4.45
N PRO A 366 -15.29 -12.47 -5.64
CA PRO A 366 -14.49 -12.79 -6.82
C PRO A 366 -13.70 -11.56 -7.29
N ALA A 367 -12.89 -11.78 -8.31
CA ALA A 367 -12.24 -10.71 -9.06
C ALA A 367 -13.25 -9.67 -9.54
N LEU A 368 -12.82 -8.41 -9.63
CA LEU A 368 -13.64 -7.37 -10.23
C LEU A 368 -13.51 -7.44 -11.76
N VAL A 369 -14.54 -7.94 -12.44
CA VAL A 369 -14.67 -7.82 -13.89
C VAL A 369 -15.27 -6.46 -14.21
N TYR A 370 -14.65 -5.71 -15.11
CA TYR A 370 -15.14 -4.38 -15.51
C TYR A 370 -15.03 -4.18 -17.02
N ASP A 371 -16.10 -3.63 -17.61
CA ASP A 371 -16.15 -3.37 -19.04
C ASP A 371 -15.26 -2.18 -19.41
N VAL A 372 -14.44 -2.36 -20.44
CA VAL A 372 -13.56 -1.35 -20.99
C VAL A 372 -13.69 -1.28 -22.51
N ASP A 373 -13.33 -0.14 -23.09
CA ASP A 373 -13.32 0.05 -24.54
C ASP A 373 -12.04 -0.51 -25.18
N GLU A 374 -12.02 -0.69 -26.51
CA GLU A 374 -10.88 -1.28 -27.23
C GLU A 374 -9.58 -0.47 -27.11
N ASP A 375 -9.70 0.83 -26.88
CA ASP A 375 -8.59 1.78 -26.68
C ASP A 375 -8.23 1.98 -25.20
N TYR A 376 -8.70 1.12 -24.31
CA TYR A 376 -8.37 1.18 -22.89
C TYR A 376 -6.87 0.93 -22.64
N GLU A 377 -6.24 1.85 -21.92
CA GLU A 377 -4.85 1.76 -21.52
C GLU A 377 -4.71 1.73 -20.00
N ILE A 378 -3.81 0.87 -19.51
CA ILE A 378 -3.43 0.78 -18.10
C ILE A 378 -2.21 1.69 -17.86
N TRP A 379 -2.30 2.48 -16.79
CA TRP A 379 -1.35 3.54 -16.41
C TRP A 379 -0.91 3.48 -14.96
#